data_AF-A0A9E5S283-F1
#
_entry.id   AF-A0A9E5S283-F1
#
_cell.length_a   1.000
_cell.length_b   1.000
_cell.length_c   1.000
_cell.angle_alpha   90.00
_cell.angle_beta   90.00
_cell.angle_gamma   90.00
#
_symmetry.space_group_name_H-M   'P 1'
#
loop_
_entity.id
_entity.type
_entity.pdbx_description
1 polymer ?
#
loop_
_entity_poly.entity_id
_entity_poly.type
_entity_poly.pdbx_seq_one_letter_code
_entity_poly.pdbx_strand_id
1 'polypeptide(L)' 'MNIEQAVLKKLRQLPVDKQQELLNFAEFLYQKNTSKAPLRSVRGLCADLKVDITEEDIAQVRQEMWSNFPRDVV' A
#
# COMPACT_ATOMS: atom_id res chain seq x y z
N MET A 1 29.06 -26.61 0.06
CA MET A 1 28.89 -25.40 0.90
C MET A 1 27.41 -25.15 1.09
N ASN A 2 26.92 -25.06 2.33
CA ASN A 2 25.54 -24.65 2.59
C ASN A 2 25.44 -23.11 2.56
N ILE A 3 24.34 -22.57 2.04
CA ILE A 3 24.06 -21.12 2.01
C ILE A 3 24.16 -20.51 3.41
N GLU A 4 23.64 -21.21 4.42
CA GLU A 4 23.72 -20.80 5.83
C GLU A 4 25.17 -20.56 6.28
N GLN A 5 26.06 -21.51 5.96
CA GLN A 5 27.48 -21.42 6.32
C GLN A 5 28.20 -20.27 5.58
N ALA A 6 27.82 -20.01 4.32
CA ALA A 6 28.37 -18.91 3.54
C ALA A 6 27.96 -17.55 4.12
N VAL A 7 26.69 -17.41 4.52
CA VAL A 7 26.17 -16.19 5.16
C VAL A 7 26.84 -15.95 6.51
N LEU A 8 26.95 -16.97 7.37
CA LEU A 8 27.64 -16.87 8.66
C LEU A 8 29.11 -16.47 8.52
N LYS A 9 29.81 -17.03 7.53
CA LYS A 9 31.21 -16.68 7.25
C LYS A 9 31.35 -15.20 6.85
N LYS A 10 30.45 -14.69 6.02
CA LYS A 10 30.44 -13.28 5.59
C LYS A 10 30.07 -12.34 6.73
N LEU A 11 29.08 -12.70 7.55
CA LEU A 11 28.65 -11.91 8.70
C LEU A 11 29.79 -11.71 9.71
N ARG A 12 30.56 -12.77 10.02
CA ARG A 12 31.73 -12.69 10.91
C ARG A 12 32.88 -11.83 10.39
N GLN A 13 32.96 -11.61 9.07
CA GLN A 13 34.00 -10.78 8.44
C GLN A 13 33.61 -9.30 8.35
N LEU A 14 32.34 -8.97 8.59
CA LEU A 14 31.84 -7.61 8.48
C LEU A 14 31.98 -6.85 9.80
N PRO A 15 32.24 -5.53 9.75
CA PRO A 15 32.15 -4.65 10.92
C PRO A 15 30.70 -4.58 11.42
N VAL A 16 30.52 -4.20 12.69
CA VAL A 16 29.23 -4.22 13.39
C VAL A 16 28.13 -3.46 12.63
N ASP A 17 28.44 -2.30 12.06
CA ASP A 17 27.48 -1.50 11.28
C ASP A 17 26.93 -2.27 10.07
N LYS A 18 27.80 -3.03 9.40
CA LYS A 18 27.42 -3.85 8.23
C LYS A 18 26.74 -5.15 8.61
N GLN A 19 26.97 -5.66 9.82
CA GLN A 19 26.19 -6.79 10.36
C GLN A 19 24.74 -6.35 10.60
N GLN A 20 24.53 -5.14 11.12
CA GLN A 20 23.19 -4.57 11.31
C GLN A 20 22.46 -4.38 9.98
N GLU A 21 23.13 -3.87 8.94
CA GLU A 21 22.54 -3.75 7.59
C GLU A 21 22.10 -5.11 7.03
N LEU A 22 22.91 -6.15 7.21
CA LEU A 22 22.60 -7.50 6.73
C LEU A 22 21.40 -8.09 7.48
N LEU A 23 21.31 -7.88 8.79
CA LEU A 23 20.16 -8.30 9.59
C LEU A 23 18.87 -7.60 9.12
N ASN A 24 18.91 -6.28 8.93
CA ASN A 24 17.78 -5.52 8.41
C ASN A 24 17.34 -6.03 7.03
N PHE A 25 18.29 -6.39 6.17
CA PHE A 25 17.97 -6.95 4.86
C PHE A 25 17.32 -8.33 4.95
N ALA A 26 17.78 -9.19 5.87
CA ALA A 26 17.17 -10.49 6.10
C ALA A 26 15.73 -10.35 6.61
N GLU A 27 15.46 -9.44 7.55
CA GLU A 27 14.10 -9.12 8.01
C GLU A 27 13.22 -8.59 6.89
N PHE A 28 13.76 -7.71 6.04
CA PHE A 28 13.05 -7.21 4.87
C PHE A 28 12.63 -8.34 3.92
N LEU A 29 13.54 -9.28 3.64
CA LEU A 29 13.22 -10.44 2.80
C LEU A 29 12.16 -11.34 3.44
N TYR A 30 12.21 -11.52 4.76
CA TYR A 30 11.18 -12.27 5.49
C TYR A 30 9.81 -11.60 5.35
N GLN A 31 9.71 -10.30 5.63
CA GLN A 31 8.47 -9.53 5.51
C GLN A 31 7.93 -9.47 4.06
N LYS A 32 8.83 -9.44 3.07
CA LYS A 32 8.44 -9.46 1.66
C LYS A 32 7.86 -10.81 1.24
N ASN A 33 8.37 -11.90 1.80
CA ASN A 33 7.90 -13.27 1.52
C ASN A 33 6.74 -13.72 2.41
N THR A 34 6.48 -13.05 3.54
CA THR A 34 5.22 -13.24 4.24
C THR A 34 4.10 -12.71 3.35
N SER A 35 3.36 -13.63 2.72
CA SER A 35 2.18 -13.31 1.92
C SER A 35 1.32 -12.31 2.67
N LYS A 36 1.24 -11.09 2.16
CA LYS A 36 0.34 -10.08 2.74
C LYS A 36 -1.05 -10.69 2.71
N ALA A 37 -1.66 -10.82 3.89
CA ALA A 37 -3.03 -11.27 3.97
C ALA A 37 -3.88 -10.41 3.03
N PRO A 38 -4.80 -11.00 2.25
CA PRO A 38 -5.65 -10.22 1.36
C PRO A 38 -6.33 -9.11 2.17
N LEU A 39 -6.26 -7.89 1.66
CA LEU A 39 -6.96 -6.76 2.27
C LEU A 39 -8.45 -7.12 2.36
N ARG A 40 -9.09 -6.76 3.48
CA ARG A 40 -10.54 -6.90 3.59
C ARG A 40 -11.21 -6.05 2.51
N SER A 41 -12.34 -6.53 2.00
CA SER A 41 -13.14 -5.78 1.05
C SER A 41 -13.54 -4.42 1.63
N VAL A 42 -13.39 -3.36 0.85
CA VAL A 42 -13.88 -2.01 1.20
C VAL A 42 -15.40 -1.87 1.04
N ARG A 43 -16.06 -2.89 0.47
CA ARG A 43 -17.52 -2.92 0.35
C ARG A 43 -18.14 -2.88 1.76
N GLY A 44 -18.98 -1.89 1.99
CA GLY A 44 -19.68 -1.70 3.27
C GLY A 44 -18.93 -0.80 4.27
N LEU A 45 -17.72 -0.32 3.96
CA LEU A 45 -16.97 0.60 4.83
C LEU A 45 -17.76 1.87 5.16
N CYS A 46 -18.61 2.33 4.24
CA CYS A 46 -19.44 3.51 4.43
C CYS A 46 -20.92 3.20 4.74
N ALA A 47 -21.27 1.94 5.03
CA ALA A 47 -22.66 1.55 5.28
C ALA A 47 -23.26 2.27 6.50
N ASP A 48 -22.43 2.54 7.52
CA ASP A 48 -22.86 3.18 8.75
C ASP A 48 -22.91 4.72 8.66
N LEU A 49 -22.44 5.33 7.57
CA LEU A 49 -22.41 6.79 7.45
C LEU A 49 -23.81 7.39 7.22
N LYS A 50 -24.86 6.58 7.01
CA LYS A 50 -26.25 7.03 6.81
C LYS A 50 -26.35 8.19 5.83
N VAL A 51 -25.59 8.12 4.73
CA VAL A 51 -25.61 9.16 3.71
C VAL A 51 -26.76 8.85 2.75
N ASP A 52 -27.89 9.51 2.98
CA ASP A 52 -29.05 9.46 2.09
C ASP A 52 -28.81 10.45 0.95
N ILE A 53 -28.00 10.06 -0.04
CA ILE A 53 -27.82 10.86 -1.27
C ILE A 53 -28.93 10.48 -2.24
N THR A 54 -29.78 11.44 -2.58
CA THR A 54 -30.82 11.27 -3.60
C THR A 54 -30.25 11.51 -5.00
N GLU A 55 -30.97 11.08 -6.03
CA GLU A 55 -30.55 11.32 -7.42
C GLU A 55 -30.55 12.83 -7.73
N GLU A 56 -31.48 13.55 -7.12
CA GLU A 56 -31.63 15.00 -7.20
C GLU A 56 -30.41 15.72 -6.61
N ASP A 57 -29.91 15.27 -5.45
CA ASP A 57 -28.70 15.83 -4.83
C ASP A 57 -27.47 15.68 -5.75
N ILE A 58 -27.34 14.52 -6.40
CA ILE A 58 -26.23 14.24 -7.33
C ILE A 58 -26.37 15.10 -8.60
N ALA A 59 -27.59 15.22 -9.13
CA ALA A 59 -27.85 16.01 -10.33
C ALA A 59 -27.57 17.49 -10.10
N GLN A 60 -28.00 18.04 -8.96
CA GLN A 60 -27.75 19.42 -8.59
C GLN A 60 -26.24 19.69 -8.45
N VAL A 61 -25.53 18.88 -7.67
CA VAL A 61 -24.08 19.06 -7.47
C VAL A 61 -23.32 18.87 -8.77
N ARG A 62 -23.69 17.91 -9.62
CA ARG A 62 -23.07 17.74 -10.95
C ARG A 62 -23.30 18.96 -11.82
N GLN A 63 -24.51 19.51 -11.85
CA GLN A 63 -24.84 20.70 -12.62
C GLN A 63 -24.07 21.92 -12.12
N GLU A 64 -23.94 22.11 -10.80
CA GLU A 64 -23.18 23.20 -10.19
C GLU A 64 -21.68 23.07 -10.47
N MET A 65 -21.10 21.90 -10.21
CA MET A 65 -19.66 21.66 -10.34
C MET A 65 -19.21 21.64 -11.81
N TRP A 66 -20.05 21.16 -12.72
CA TRP A 66 -19.70 21.00 -14.14
C TRP A 66 -20.42 22.05 -15.02
N SER A 67 -21.06 23.06 -14.43
CA SER A 67 -21.66 24.18 -15.17
C SER A 67 -20.63 24.88 -16.06
N ASN A 68 -19.42 25.04 -15.54
CA ASN A 68 -18.27 25.65 -16.22
C ASN A 68 -17.32 24.61 -16.81
N PHE A 69 -17.75 23.34 -16.94
CA PHE A 69 -16.88 22.33 -17.53
C PHE A 69 -16.65 22.69 -19.01
N PRO A 70 -15.39 22.90 -19.44
CA PRO A 70 -15.10 23.37 -20.78
C PRO A 70 -15.58 22.32 -21.79
N ARG A 71 -16.58 22.69 -22.60
CA ARG A 71 -17.16 21.81 -23.64
C ARG A 71 -16.43 21.92 -24.98
N ASP A 72 -15.64 22.98 -25.14
CA ASP A 72 -14.80 23.20 -26.31
C ASP A 72 -13.35 22.85 -25.96
N VAL A 73 -13.01 21.58 -26.18
CA VAL A 73 -11.61 21.16 -26.35
C VAL A 73 -11.50 20.81 -27.83
N VAL A 74 -11.08 21.78 -28.64
CA VAL A 74 -10.71 21.59 -30.06
C VAL A 74 -9.20 21.67 -30.17
#